data_AF-A0A1Y0H4X7-F1
#
_entry.id   AF-A0A1Y0H4X7-F1
#
_cell.length_a   1.000
_cell.length_b   1.000
_cell.length_c   1.000
_cell.angle_alpha   90.00
_cell.angle_beta   90.00
_cell.angle_gamma   90.00
#
_symmetry.space_group_name_H-M   'P 1'
#
loop_
_entity.id
_entity.type
_entity.pdbx_description
1 polymer ?
#
loop_
_entity_poly.entity_id
_entity_poly.type
_entity_poly.pdbx_seq_one_letter_code
_entity_poly.pdbx_strand_id
1 'polypeptide(L)'
;MGTYGVIQLGLGIAQIYGDDWWRPVGYGLGHFGPPLFVPVFLVGIYMGVLARRGGLSKWTETHADAIYAAFMIGVVLLVTLPTPPLPPSLVTALLCPLICLSIVAGHGQMGLTNRVLSWPVVQLFGSASYAIYITHWPVKELLQFYFHPKGWPEFSKGFVVLGIVIVVGLVCHFWVEKPLYRWVRRMSGVG
;
A
#
# COMPACT_ATOMS: atom_id res chain seq x y z
N MET A 1 20.66 28.50 -23.41
CA MET A 1 19.18 28.46 -23.17
C MET A 1 18.73 27.23 -22.35
N GLY A 2 19.59 26.53 -21.60
CA GLY A 2 19.24 25.20 -21.04
C GLY A 2 19.26 25.05 -19.51
N THR A 3 19.66 26.05 -18.73
CA THR A 3 19.85 25.91 -17.27
C THR A 3 18.91 26.80 -16.44
N TYR A 4 18.49 27.94 -16.98
CA TYR A 4 17.59 28.87 -16.28
C TYR A 4 16.15 28.35 -16.14
N GLY A 5 15.68 27.48 -17.04
CA GLY A 5 14.34 26.90 -16.99
C GLY A 5 14.13 25.88 -15.86
N VAL A 6 15.16 25.09 -15.53
CA VAL A 6 15.09 24.09 -14.45
C VAL A 6 15.12 24.76 -13.08
N ILE A 7 15.90 25.84 -12.94
CA ILE A 7 15.98 26.63 -11.71
C ILE A 7 14.66 27.38 -11.48
N GLN A 8 14.03 27.93 -12.53
CA GLN A 8 12.72 28.55 -12.40
C GLN A 8 11.59 27.55 -12.12
N LEU A 9 11.65 26.33 -12.65
CA LEU A 9 10.69 25.27 -12.29
C LEU A 9 10.83 24.89 -10.81
N GLY A 10 12.07 24.77 -10.30
CA GLY A 10 12.34 24.50 -8.89
C GLY A 10 11.92 25.63 -7.95
N LEU A 11 12.14 26.89 -8.33
CA LEU A 11 11.72 28.06 -7.56
C LEU A 11 10.20 28.30 -7.60
N GLY A 12 9.55 28.00 -8.73
CA GLY A 12 8.10 28.06 -8.85
C GLY A 12 7.39 27.01 -7.97
N ILE A 13 7.97 25.80 -7.87
CA ILE A 13 7.49 24.76 -6.94
C ILE A 13 7.71 25.19 -5.49
N ALA A 14 8.86 25.79 -5.15
CA ALA A 14 9.13 26.28 -3.80
C ALA A 14 8.18 27.41 -3.36
N GLN A 15 7.78 28.31 -4.27
CA GLN A 15 6.83 29.39 -3.95
C GLN A 15 5.38 28.90 -3.77
N ILE A 16 4.99 27.79 -4.41
CA ILE A 16 3.64 27.21 -4.27
C ILE A 16 3.50 26.45 -2.93
N TYR A 17 4.60 25.89 -2.42
CA TYR A 17 4.59 24.96 -1.27
C TYR A 17 5.20 25.52 0.04
N GLY A 18 5.72 26.75 0.04
CA GLY A 18 6.44 27.30 1.19
C GLY A 18 7.76 26.56 1.48
N ASP A 19 8.53 27.05 2.44
CA ASP A 19 9.87 26.53 2.84
C ASP A 19 9.87 25.07 3.35
N ASP A 20 8.72 24.39 3.28
CA ASP A 20 8.44 23.09 3.84
C ASP A 20 8.42 21.95 2.79
N TRP A 21 8.71 22.21 1.51
CA TRP A 21 8.67 21.18 0.46
C TRP A 21 9.64 19.99 0.68
N TRP A 22 10.69 20.16 1.50
CA TRP A 22 11.62 19.10 1.92
C TRP A 22 11.23 18.43 3.25
N ARG A 23 10.33 19.04 4.04
CA ARG A 23 9.86 18.45 5.30
C ARG A 23 9.12 17.12 5.16
N PRO A 24 8.41 16.79 4.05
CA PRO A 24 7.86 15.45 3.85
C PRO A 24 8.94 14.38 3.78
N VAL A 25 10.14 14.72 3.29
CA VAL A 25 11.26 13.76 3.18
C VAL A 25 11.88 13.50 4.55
N GLY A 26 12.05 14.54 5.38
CA GLY A 26 12.58 14.41 6.74
C GLY A 26 11.61 13.82 7.76
N TYR A 27 10.33 14.22 7.74
CA TYR A 27 9.28 13.64 8.58
C TYR A 27 8.86 12.24 8.09
N GLY A 28 8.87 12.00 6.78
CA GLY A 28 8.50 10.72 6.18
C GLY A 28 9.50 9.61 6.45
N LEU A 29 10.81 9.88 6.38
CA LEU A 29 11.85 8.87 6.65
C LEU A 29 11.93 8.46 8.14
N GLY A 30 11.57 9.35 9.06
CA GLY A 30 11.52 9.08 10.50
C GLY A 30 10.23 8.40 10.99
N HIS A 31 9.08 8.70 10.38
CA HIS A 31 7.78 8.08 10.74
C HIS A 31 7.40 6.85 9.90
N PHE A 32 7.88 6.75 8.66
CA PHE A 32 7.68 5.61 7.76
C PHE A 32 9.00 4.89 7.44
N GLY A 33 9.93 4.92 8.40
CA GLY A 33 11.22 4.26 8.26
C GLY A 33 11.04 2.74 8.04
N PRO A 34 11.67 2.16 7.00
CA PRO A 34 11.72 0.71 6.80
C PRO A 34 12.05 -0.10 8.07
N PRO A 35 12.92 0.35 9.00
CA PRO A 35 13.25 -0.43 10.20
C PRO A 35 12.06 -0.80 11.09
N LEU A 36 11.05 0.06 11.19
CA LEU A 36 9.87 -0.21 12.03
C LEU A 36 8.98 -1.32 11.44
N PHE A 37 9.03 -1.53 10.12
CA PHE A 37 8.27 -2.56 9.43
C PHE A 37 9.04 -3.87 9.27
N VAL A 38 10.36 -3.88 9.49
CA VAL A 38 11.16 -5.11 9.42
C VAL A 38 10.62 -6.19 10.38
N PRO A 39 10.34 -5.91 11.67
CA PRO A 39 9.77 -6.93 12.55
C PRO A 39 8.44 -7.49 12.05
N VAL A 40 7.54 -6.61 11.58
CA VAL A 40 6.23 -6.99 11.05
C VAL A 40 6.37 -7.85 9.79
N PHE A 41 7.29 -7.49 8.90
CA PHE A 41 7.61 -8.23 7.70
C PHE A 41 8.18 -9.63 8.01
N LEU A 42 9.12 -9.71 8.96
CA LEU A 42 9.70 -10.97 9.41
C LEU A 42 8.67 -11.90 10.04
N VAL A 43 7.76 -11.35 10.86
CA VAL A 43 6.63 -12.10 11.43
C VAL A 43 5.72 -12.62 10.32
N GLY A 44 5.42 -11.81 9.31
CA GLY A 44 4.65 -12.24 8.13
C GLY A 44 5.31 -13.40 7.39
N ILE A 45 6.62 -13.34 7.13
CA ILE A 45 7.38 -14.44 6.51
C ILE A 45 7.29 -15.70 7.38
N TYR A 46 7.56 -15.56 8.68
CA TYR A 46 7.53 -16.68 9.62
C TYR A 46 6.17 -17.36 9.64
N MET A 47 5.09 -16.60 9.76
CA MET A 47 3.72 -17.12 9.74
C MET A 47 3.37 -17.79 8.41
N GLY A 48 3.80 -17.22 7.28
CA GLY A 48 3.61 -17.84 5.96
C GLY A 48 4.35 -19.18 5.82
N VAL A 49 5.57 -19.28 6.33
CA VAL A 49 6.34 -20.53 6.35
C VAL A 49 5.68 -21.56 7.27
N LEU A 50 5.23 -21.14 8.46
CA LEU A 50 4.55 -22.00 9.41
C LEU A 50 3.25 -22.57 8.84
N ALA A 51 2.43 -21.72 8.20
CA ALA A 51 1.22 -22.11 7.50
C ALA A 51 1.51 -23.14 6.41
N ARG A 52 2.49 -22.87 5.54
CA ARG A 52 2.85 -23.81 4.45
C ARG A 52 3.38 -25.16 4.93
N ARG A 53 4.01 -25.21 6.11
CA ARG A 53 4.53 -26.45 6.71
C ARG A 53 3.46 -27.25 7.46
N GLY A 54 2.20 -26.79 7.49
CA GLY A 54 1.14 -27.42 8.29
C GLY A 54 1.37 -27.28 9.79
N GLY A 55 2.15 -26.27 10.21
CA GLY A 55 2.41 -26.00 11.63
C GLY A 55 1.29 -25.23 12.33
N LEU A 56 0.22 -24.87 11.61
CA LEU A 56 -0.97 -24.27 12.18
C LEU A 56 -1.88 -25.36 12.77
N SER A 57 -2.56 -25.03 13.87
CA SER A 57 -3.53 -25.92 14.48
C SER A 57 -4.79 -26.00 13.61
N LYS A 58 -5.42 -27.18 13.55
CA LYS A 58 -6.74 -27.34 12.90
C LYS A 58 -7.79 -26.40 13.52
N TRP A 59 -7.70 -26.12 14.82
CA TRP A 59 -8.61 -25.17 15.47
C TRP A 59 -8.42 -23.74 14.93
N THR A 60 -7.16 -23.32 14.75
CA THR A 60 -6.86 -21.99 14.22
C THR A 60 -7.36 -21.84 12.79
N GLU A 61 -7.24 -22.88 11.96
CA GLU A 61 -7.75 -22.87 10.58
C GLU A 61 -9.27 -22.77 10.53
N THR A 62 -9.99 -23.50 11.39
CA THR A 62 -11.46 -23.47 11.43
C THR A 62 -12.01 -22.11 11.85
N HIS A 63 -11.35 -21.41 12.77
CA HIS A 63 -11.86 -20.15 13.34
C HIS A 63 -11.20 -18.89 12.74
N ALA A 64 -10.23 -19.05 11.83
CA ALA A 64 -9.44 -17.96 11.29
C ALA A 64 -10.29 -16.85 10.66
N ASP A 65 -11.30 -17.22 9.86
CA ASP A 65 -12.20 -16.27 9.20
C ASP A 65 -13.01 -15.44 10.20
N ALA A 66 -13.54 -16.09 11.25
CA ALA A 66 -14.33 -15.42 12.26
C ALA A 66 -13.47 -14.44 13.07
N ILE A 67 -12.25 -14.86 13.43
CA ILE A 67 -11.28 -14.01 14.15
C ILE A 67 -10.85 -12.84 13.25
N TYR A 68 -10.57 -13.09 11.98
CA TYR A 68 -10.22 -12.05 11.01
C TYR A 68 -11.36 -11.06 10.81
N ALA A 69 -12.60 -11.53 10.64
CA ALA A 69 -13.77 -10.67 10.50
C ALA A 69 -14.00 -9.82 11.76
N ALA A 70 -13.93 -10.42 12.94
CA ALA A 70 -14.07 -9.71 14.21
C ALA A 70 -12.97 -8.64 14.37
N PHE A 71 -11.73 -8.97 14.00
CA PHE A 71 -10.62 -8.02 14.01
C PHE A 71 -10.86 -6.86 13.03
N MET A 72 -11.28 -7.15 11.80
CA MET A 72 -11.59 -6.12 10.79
C MET A 72 -12.74 -5.22 11.22
N ILE A 73 -13.80 -5.77 11.83
CA ILE A 73 -14.88 -4.98 12.44
C ILE A 73 -14.33 -4.07 13.53
N GLY A 74 -13.47 -4.60 14.42
CA GLY A 74 -12.80 -3.81 15.45
C GLY A 74 -11.97 -2.65 14.88
N VAL A 75 -11.22 -2.89 13.81
CA VAL A 75 -10.45 -1.85 13.10
C VAL A 75 -11.39 -0.80 12.48
N VAL A 76 -12.47 -1.22 11.82
CA VAL A 76 -13.44 -0.28 11.22
C VAL A 76 -14.10 0.57 12.30
N LEU A 77 -14.52 -0.02 13.42
CA LEU A 77 -15.09 0.71 14.55
C LEU A 77 -14.07 1.69 15.13
N LEU A 78 -12.83 1.26 15.32
CA LEU A 78 -11.76 2.12 15.84
C LEU A 78 -11.51 3.35 14.95
N VAL A 79 -11.58 3.18 13.63
CA VAL A 79 -11.34 4.26 12.65
C VAL A 79 -12.57 5.16 12.45
N THR A 80 -13.79 4.63 12.62
CA THR A 80 -15.04 5.37 12.37
C THR A 80 -15.57 6.10 13.60
N LEU A 81 -15.24 5.62 14.80
CA LEU A 81 -15.61 6.30 16.04
C LEU A 81 -14.82 7.61 16.21
N PRO A 82 -15.45 8.66 16.77
CA PRO A 82 -14.79 9.95 17.03
C PRO A 82 -13.80 9.80 18.19
N THR A 83 -12.66 9.17 17.90
CA THR A 83 -11.55 8.95 18.82
C THR A 83 -10.43 9.95 18.49
N PRO A 84 -9.60 10.32 19.48
CA PRO A 84 -8.37 11.06 19.18
C PRO A 84 -7.50 10.25 18.21
N PRO A 85 -6.66 10.92 17.38
CA PRO A 85 -5.78 10.23 16.45
C PRO A 85 -4.96 9.16 17.17
N LEU A 86 -4.98 7.93 16.63
CA LEU A 86 -4.22 6.83 17.21
C LEU A 86 -2.72 7.16 17.14
N PRO A 87 -1.95 6.86 18.21
CA PRO A 87 -0.51 7.01 18.16
C PRO A 87 0.07 6.08 17.07
N PRO A 88 1.08 6.51 16.30
CA PRO A 88 1.67 5.71 15.21
C PRO A 88 2.16 4.32 15.64
N SER A 89 2.61 4.20 16.90
CA SER A 89 3.02 2.91 17.50
C SER A 89 1.88 1.91 17.59
N LEU A 90 0.66 2.36 17.93
CA LEU A 90 -0.52 1.51 18.01
C LEU A 90 -0.98 1.07 16.63
N VAL A 91 -0.92 1.96 15.62
CA VAL A 91 -1.20 1.59 14.22
C VAL A 91 -0.25 0.49 13.77
N THR A 92 1.05 0.65 14.04
CA THR A 92 2.07 -0.35 13.69
C THR A 92 1.84 -1.67 14.44
N ALA A 93 1.49 -1.60 15.73
CA ALA A 93 1.18 -2.77 16.54
C ALA A 93 -0.05 -3.53 16.02
N LEU A 94 -1.06 -2.83 15.48
CA LEU A 94 -2.27 -3.44 14.89
C LEU A 94 -2.01 -4.06 13.51
N LEU A 95 -0.99 -3.61 12.78
CA LEU A 95 -0.63 -4.22 11.48
C LEU A 95 -0.11 -5.65 11.63
N CYS A 96 0.62 -5.94 12.71
CA CYS A 96 1.16 -7.28 12.96
C CYS A 96 0.06 -8.36 13.06
N PRO A 97 -0.94 -8.26 13.96
CA PRO A 97 -2.04 -9.22 14.03
C PRO A 97 -2.88 -9.21 12.74
N LEU A 98 -3.06 -8.06 12.08
CA LEU A 98 -3.76 -8.00 10.81
C LEU A 98 -3.08 -8.89 9.75
N ILE A 99 -1.76 -8.78 9.60
CA ILE A 99 -0.98 -9.57 8.63
C ILE A 99 -1.02 -11.06 9.00
N CYS A 100 -0.80 -11.39 10.28
CA CYS A 100 -0.86 -12.78 10.75
C CYS A 100 -2.22 -13.41 10.47
N LEU A 101 -3.31 -12.72 10.84
CA LEU A 101 -4.67 -13.22 10.63
C LEU A 101 -5.00 -13.33 9.14
N SER A 102 -4.54 -12.39 8.30
CA SER A 102 -4.72 -12.47 6.85
C SER A 102 -4.05 -13.71 6.26
N ILE A 103 -2.84 -14.05 6.73
CA ILE A 103 -2.10 -15.24 6.28
C ILE A 103 -2.79 -16.52 6.74
N VAL A 104 -3.20 -16.59 8.00
CA VAL A 104 -3.86 -17.78 8.58
C VAL A 104 -5.24 -17.99 7.94
N ALA A 105 -6.05 -16.94 7.81
CA ALA A 105 -7.37 -17.01 7.18
C ALA A 105 -7.28 -17.27 5.67
N GLY A 106 -6.26 -16.75 4.99
CA GLY A 106 -5.98 -17.03 3.59
C GLY A 106 -5.48 -18.46 3.33
N HIS A 107 -4.88 -19.12 4.34
CA HIS A 107 -4.42 -20.51 4.21
C HIS A 107 -5.57 -21.53 4.26
N GLY A 108 -6.66 -21.21 4.97
CA GLY A 108 -7.81 -22.11 5.12
C GLY A 108 -8.43 -22.48 3.77
N GLN A 109 -8.40 -23.76 3.40
CA GLN A 109 -8.85 -24.24 2.08
C GLN A 109 -10.34 -23.99 1.80
N MET A 110 -11.16 -23.84 2.85
CA MET A 110 -12.61 -23.65 2.75
C MET A 110 -13.10 -22.28 3.24
N GLY A 111 -12.19 -21.36 3.57
CA GLY A 111 -12.54 -20.08 4.16
C GLY A 111 -13.05 -19.04 3.17
N LEU A 112 -13.95 -18.15 3.62
CA LEU A 112 -14.42 -17.00 2.86
C LEU A 112 -13.28 -16.03 2.57
N THR A 113 -12.33 -15.86 3.49
CA THR A 113 -11.16 -15.00 3.30
C THR A 113 -10.28 -15.53 2.16
N ASN A 114 -9.99 -16.83 2.13
CA ASN A 114 -9.26 -17.45 1.03
C ASN A 114 -10.02 -17.29 -0.31
N ARG A 115 -11.35 -17.46 -0.33
CA ARG A 115 -12.17 -17.25 -1.53
C ARG A 115 -12.08 -15.80 -2.05
N VAL A 116 -12.10 -14.81 -1.16
CA VAL A 116 -11.96 -13.39 -1.55
C VAL A 116 -10.54 -13.09 -2.02
N LEU A 117 -9.52 -13.55 -1.29
CA LEU A 117 -8.11 -13.33 -1.63
C LEU A 117 -7.67 -14.08 -2.90
N SER A 118 -8.36 -15.16 -3.27
CA SER A 118 -8.14 -15.88 -4.53
C SER A 118 -8.83 -15.23 -5.73
N TRP A 119 -9.63 -14.17 -5.53
CA TRP A 119 -10.29 -13.49 -6.65
C TRP A 119 -9.25 -12.78 -7.54
N PRO A 120 -9.25 -12.99 -8.88
CA PRO A 120 -8.18 -12.47 -9.75
C PRO A 120 -8.00 -10.95 -9.68
N VAL A 121 -9.08 -10.21 -9.43
CA VAL A 121 -9.02 -8.76 -9.25
C VAL A 121 -8.23 -8.38 -8.00
N VAL A 122 -8.50 -9.04 -6.87
CA VAL A 122 -7.77 -8.79 -5.60
C VAL A 122 -6.29 -9.13 -5.76
N GLN A 123 -5.98 -10.25 -6.41
CA GLN A 123 -4.60 -10.63 -6.71
C GLN A 123 -3.90 -9.62 -7.63
N LEU A 124 -4.61 -9.10 -8.65
CA LEU A 124 -4.09 -8.08 -9.54
C LEU A 124 -3.72 -6.81 -8.77
N PHE A 125 -4.64 -6.29 -7.95
CA PHE A 125 -4.39 -5.11 -7.13
C PHE A 125 -3.25 -5.34 -6.13
N GLY A 126 -3.20 -6.52 -5.51
CA GLY A 126 -2.10 -6.91 -4.63
C GLY A 126 -0.76 -6.91 -5.35
N SER A 127 -0.70 -7.51 -6.55
CA SER A 127 0.53 -7.57 -7.35
C SER A 127 0.96 -6.21 -7.90
N ALA A 128 0.02 -5.31 -8.18
CA ALA A 128 0.28 -3.96 -8.67
C ALA A 128 0.47 -2.92 -7.55
N SER A 129 0.30 -3.31 -6.29
CA SER A 129 0.30 -2.39 -5.15
C SER A 129 1.57 -1.55 -5.05
N TYR A 130 2.72 -2.13 -5.37
CA TYR A 130 4.00 -1.43 -5.36
C TYR A 130 4.09 -0.35 -6.46
N ALA A 131 3.74 -0.68 -7.70
CA ALA A 131 3.68 0.30 -8.78
C ALA A 131 2.69 1.44 -8.48
N ILE A 132 1.50 1.12 -7.95
CA ILE A 132 0.52 2.11 -7.52
C ILE A 132 1.12 3.00 -6.42
N TYR A 133 1.75 2.41 -5.41
CA TYR A 133 2.40 3.15 -4.32
C TYR A 133 3.53 4.07 -4.81
N ILE A 134 4.33 3.69 -5.80
CA ILE A 134 5.37 4.60 -6.30
C ILE A 134 4.75 5.73 -7.14
N THR A 135 3.81 5.39 -8.01
CA THR A 135 3.27 6.32 -8.99
C THR A 135 2.23 7.30 -8.43
N HIS A 136 1.56 6.99 -7.31
CA HIS A 136 0.45 7.81 -6.83
C HIS A 136 0.84 9.25 -6.50
N TRP A 137 2.01 9.48 -5.89
CA TRP A 137 2.49 10.83 -5.57
C TRP A 137 2.75 11.67 -6.82
N PRO A 138 3.62 11.24 -7.76
CA PRO A 138 3.86 11.99 -9.00
C PRO A 138 2.58 12.24 -9.80
N VAL A 139 1.71 11.24 -9.91
CA VAL A 139 0.44 11.37 -10.64
C VAL A 139 -0.46 12.39 -9.96
N LYS A 140 -0.60 12.35 -8.63
CA LYS A 140 -1.40 13.32 -7.88
C LYS A 140 -0.87 14.74 -8.08
N GLU A 141 0.44 14.96 -7.99
CA GLU A 141 1.06 16.29 -8.18
C GLU A 141 0.84 16.81 -9.60
N LEU A 142 1.03 15.96 -10.62
CA LEU A 142 0.76 16.31 -12.01
C LEU A 142 -0.72 16.66 -12.24
N LEU A 143 -1.63 15.87 -11.66
CA LEU A 143 -3.05 16.14 -11.75
C LEU A 143 -3.39 17.46 -11.07
N GLN A 144 -2.85 17.74 -9.89
CA GLN A 144 -3.09 19.01 -9.21
C GLN A 144 -2.56 20.20 -10.02
N PHE A 145 -1.37 20.08 -10.59
CA PHE A 145 -0.73 21.16 -11.36
C PHE A 145 -1.47 21.49 -12.68
N TYR A 146 -1.83 20.46 -13.46
CA TYR A 146 -2.45 20.65 -14.78
C TYR A 146 -3.98 20.68 -14.74
N PHE A 147 -4.58 19.91 -13.83
CA PHE A 147 -6.01 19.84 -13.62
C PHE A 147 -6.33 20.49 -12.26
N HIS A 148 -6.55 21.79 -12.29
CA HIS A 148 -7.26 22.49 -11.23
C HIS A 148 -8.76 22.58 -11.61
N PRO A 149 -9.59 21.55 -11.36
CA PRO A 149 -11.02 21.62 -11.59
C PRO A 149 -11.64 22.58 -10.56
N LYS A 150 -11.57 23.89 -10.85
CA LYS A 150 -12.26 24.93 -10.10
C LYS A 150 -13.77 24.64 -10.21
N GLY A 151 -14.43 24.47 -9.06
CA GLY A 151 -15.88 24.25 -8.98
C GLY A 151 -16.34 22.78 -8.88
N TRP A 152 -15.45 21.80 -8.90
CA TRP A 152 -15.85 20.40 -8.68
C TRP A 152 -16.05 20.11 -7.18
N PRO A 153 -17.04 19.28 -6.80
CA PRO A 153 -17.16 18.76 -5.45
C PRO A 153 -15.89 17.98 -5.04
N GLU A 154 -15.41 18.19 -3.82
CA GLU A 154 -14.19 17.52 -3.30
C GLU A 154 -14.29 15.99 -3.35
N PHE A 155 -15.48 15.44 -3.10
CA PHE A 155 -15.72 14.00 -3.20
C PHE A 155 -15.45 13.48 -4.61
N SER A 156 -16.00 14.13 -5.64
CA SER A 156 -15.81 13.73 -7.05
C SER A 156 -14.35 13.82 -7.49
N LYS A 157 -13.61 14.84 -7.03
CA LYS A 157 -12.17 14.97 -7.31
C LYS A 157 -11.39 13.77 -6.76
N GLY A 158 -11.72 13.33 -5.54
CA GLY A 158 -11.08 12.18 -4.91
C GLY A 158 -11.20 10.89 -5.74
N PHE A 159 -12.40 10.57 -6.23
CA PHE A 159 -12.60 9.37 -7.06
C PHE A 159 -11.89 9.46 -8.41
N VAL A 160 -11.87 10.63 -9.04
CA VAL A 160 -11.16 10.82 -10.31
C VAL A 160 -9.67 10.64 -10.12
N VAL A 161 -9.08 11.29 -9.10
CA VAL A 161 -7.65 11.13 -8.78
C VAL A 161 -7.33 9.67 -8.47
N LEU A 162 -8.14 9.01 -7.63
CA LEU A 162 -7.97 7.60 -7.28
C LEU A 162 -8.03 6.71 -8.53
N GLY A 163 -9.01 6.92 -9.40
CA GLY A 163 -9.16 6.19 -10.66
C GLY A 163 -7.94 6.35 -11.57
N ILE A 164 -7.46 7.57 -11.75
CA ILE A 164 -6.28 7.85 -12.59
C ILE A 164 -5.02 7.22 -11.99
N VAL A 165 -4.82 7.35 -10.67
CA VAL A 165 -3.69 6.71 -9.96
C VAL A 165 -3.70 5.20 -10.15
N ILE A 166 -4.86 4.55 -10.01
CA ILE A 166 -4.99 3.10 -10.22
C ILE A 166 -4.65 2.74 -11.66
N VAL A 167 -5.19 3.47 -12.65
CA VAL A 167 -4.92 3.20 -14.07
C VAL A 167 -3.44 3.36 -14.39
N VAL A 168 -2.81 4.46 -13.97
CA VAL A 168 -1.39 4.70 -14.21
C VAL A 168 -0.53 3.65 -13.50
N GLY A 169 -0.85 3.32 -12.26
CA GLY A 169 -0.15 2.28 -11.50
C GLY A 169 -0.26 0.91 -12.16
N LEU A 170 -1.43 0.53 -12.68
CA LEU A 170 -1.63 -0.72 -13.43
C LEU A 170 -0.84 -0.72 -14.75
N VAL A 171 -0.86 0.37 -15.51
CA VAL A 171 -0.07 0.50 -16.74
C VAL A 171 1.41 0.33 -16.43
N CYS A 172 1.92 1.01 -15.39
CA CYS A 172 3.30 0.88 -14.93
C CYS A 172 3.63 -0.57 -14.52
N HIS A 173 2.72 -1.22 -13.79
CA HIS A 173 2.88 -2.61 -13.36
C HIS A 173 3.03 -3.58 -14.55
N PHE A 174 2.17 -3.46 -15.57
CA PHE A 174 2.20 -4.36 -16.71
C PHE A 174 3.35 -4.07 -17.69
N TRP A 175 3.73 -2.80 -17.86
CA TRP A 175 4.65 -2.37 -18.92
C TRP A 175 6.08 -2.12 -18.44
N VAL A 176 6.28 -1.84 -17.16
CA VAL A 176 7.61 -1.55 -16.60
C VAL A 176 8.00 -2.65 -15.63
N GLU A 177 7.20 -2.87 -14.60
CA GLU A 177 7.54 -3.77 -13.50
C GLU A 177 7.61 -5.23 -13.95
N LYS A 178 6.57 -5.77 -14.60
CA LYS A 178 6.57 -7.17 -15.07
C LYS A 178 7.71 -7.47 -16.07
N PRO A 179 7.97 -6.64 -17.10
CA PRO A 179 9.08 -6.89 -18.02
C PRO A 179 10.43 -6.83 -17.32
N LEU A 180 10.62 -5.87 -16.40
CA LEU A 180 11.85 -5.73 -15.64
C LEU A 180 12.11 -6.96 -14.75
N TYR A 181 11.11 -7.45 -14.03
CA TYR A 181 11.25 -8.68 -13.23
C TYR A 181 11.63 -9.89 -14.09
N ARG A 182 11.01 -10.05 -15.26
CA ARG A 182 11.36 -11.15 -16.18
C ARG A 182 12.79 -11.02 -16.68
N TRP A 183 13.25 -9.80 -16.96
CA TRP A 183 14.62 -9.55 -17.41
C TRP A 183 15.64 -9.85 -16.31
N VAL A 184 15.42 -9.35 -15.10
CA VAL A 184 16.30 -9.63 -13.94
C VAL A 184 16.38 -11.12 -13.64
N ARG A 185 15.25 -11.85 -13.65
CA ARG A 185 15.23 -13.29 -13.39
C ARG A 185 16.01 -14.09 -14.44
N ARG A 186 16.02 -13.65 -15.70
CA ARG A 186 16.84 -14.28 -16.76
C ARG A 186 18.34 -14.06 -16.52
N MET A 187 18.73 -12.89 -16.03
CA MET A 187 20.14 -12.58 -15.75
C MET A 187 20.68 -13.30 -14.51
N SER A 188 19.84 -13.53 -13.49
CA SER A 188 20.29 -14.18 -12.26
C SER A 188 20.46 -15.70 -12.37
N GLY A 189 20.16 -16.32 -13.52
CA GLY A 189 20.32 -17.76 -13.75
C GLY A 189 19.44 -18.66 -12.88
N VAL A 190 18.50 -18.08 -12.12
CA VAL A 190 17.51 -18.82 -11.31
C VAL A 190 16.33 -19.13 -12.22
N GLY A 191 16.50 -20.17 -13.03
CA GLY A 191 15.47 -20.75 -13.92
C GLY A 191 14.95 -22.06 -13.36
#